data_AF-A0A3L7YJM9-F1
#
_entry.id   AF-A0A3L7YJM9-F1
#
_cell.length_a   1.000
_cell.length_b   1.000
_cell.length_c   1.000
_cell.angle_alpha   90.00
_cell.angle_beta   90.00
_cell.angle_gamma   90.00
#
_symmetry.space_group_name_H-M   'P 1'
#
loop_
_entity.id
_entity.type
_entity.pdbx_description
1 polymer ?
#
loop_
_entity_poly.entity_id
_entity_poly.type
_entity_poly.pdbx_seq_one_letter_code
_entity_poly.pdbx_strand_id
1 'polypeptide(L)' 'MARASNDPTEPIDIRYDNSNARLEIDWADGVTSVYRYEFLRWE' A
#
# COMPACT_ATOMS: atom_id res chain seq x y z
N MET A 1 -3.92 23.37 3.90
CA MET A 1 -2.74 22.56 3.55
C MET A 1 -2.83 21.29 4.38
N ALA A 2 -2.92 20.11 3.76
CA ALA A 2 -2.93 18.85 4.49
C ALA A 2 -1.63 18.76 5.31
N ARG A 3 -1.74 18.44 6.60
CA ARG A 3 -0.58 18.22 7.46
C ARG A 3 0.13 16.99 6.90
N ALA A 4 1.38 17.13 6.47
CA ALA A 4 2.21 15.95 6.22
C ALA A 4 2.29 15.21 7.56
N SER A 5 1.69 14.02 7.66
CA SER A 5 1.86 13.22 8.85
C SER A 5 3.28 12.66 8.79
N ASN A 6 4.07 12.86 9.84
CA ASN A 6 5.36 12.18 9.99
C ASN A 6 5.17 10.73 10.46
N ASP A 7 4.01 10.13 10.19
CA ASP A 7 3.72 8.77 10.60
C ASP A 7 4.29 7.84 9.53
N PRO A 8 5.34 7.05 9.83
CA PRO A 8 5.95 6.15 8.84
C PRO A 8 4.96 5.09 8.33
N THR A 9 3.86 4.85 9.05
CA THR A 9 2.80 3.90 8.68
C THR A 9 1.68 4.54 7.86
N GLU A 10 1.79 5.81 7.50
CA GLU A 10 0.81 6.47 6.63
C GLU A 10 1.01 6.04 5.16
N PRO A 11 -0.04 5.56 4.46
CA PRO A 11 0.05 5.26 3.03
C PRO A 11 0.02 6.56 2.21
N ILE A 12 0.98 6.72 1.30
CA ILE A 12 1.05 7.84 0.35
C ILE A 12 0.27 7.53 -0.93
N ASP A 13 0.39 6.31 -1.44
CA ASP A 13 -0.28 5.86 -2.67
C ASP A 13 -0.71 4.39 -2.56
N ILE A 14 -1.82 4.06 -3.21
CA ILE A 14 -2.35 2.69 -3.26
C ILE A 14 -2.70 2.38 -4.71
N ARG A 15 -2.02 1.38 -5.28
CA ARG A 15 -2.22 0.93 -6.65
C ARG A 15 -2.66 -0.52 -6.69
N TYR A 16 -3.49 -0.85 -7.67
CA TYR A 16 -3.94 -2.21 -7.93
C TYR A 16 -3.49 -2.66 -9.31
N ASP A 17 -2.95 -3.88 -9.37
CA ASP A 17 -2.64 -4.57 -10.62
C ASP A 17 -3.47 -5.85 -10.68
N ASN A 18 -4.60 -5.75 -11.37
CA ASN A 18 -5.53 -6.87 -11.54
C ASN A 18 -5.00 -7.93 -12.49
N SER A 19 -4.10 -7.59 -13.41
CA SER A 19 -3.48 -8.56 -14.32
C SER A 19 -2.54 -9.50 -13.54
N ASN A 20 -1.89 -8.99 -12.50
CA ASN A 20 -1.01 -9.77 -11.61
C ASN A 20 -1.63 -10.09 -10.24
N ALA A 21 -2.92 -9.80 -10.04
CA ALA A 21 -3.68 -10.03 -8.81
C ALA A 21 -2.97 -9.55 -7.53
N ARG A 22 -2.48 -8.30 -7.54
CA ARG A 22 -1.74 -7.72 -6.41
C ARG A 22 -2.11 -6.26 -6.12
N LEU A 23 -1.93 -5.89 -4.85
CA LEU A 23 -2.04 -4.54 -4.32
C LEU A 23 -0.63 -4.03 -3.99
N GLU A 24 -0.32 -2.80 -4.37
CA GLU A 24 0.92 -2.12 -4.03
C GLU A 24 0.60 -0.89 -3.18
N ILE A 25 1.35 -0.70 -2.09
CA ILE A 25 1.21 0.45 -1.19
C ILE A 25 2.58 1.11 -1.05
N ASP A 26 2.65 2.39 -1.37
CA ASP A 26 3.82 3.23 -1.07
C ASP A 26 3.58 3.94 0.26
N TRP A 27 4.50 3.79 1.21
CA TRP A 27 4.38 4.32 2.57
C TRP A 27 5.21 5.59 2.76
N ALA A 28 4.87 6.37 3.79
CA ALA A 28 5.56 7.61 4.13
C ALA A 28 7.01 7.46 4.56
N ASP A 29 7.41 6.26 5.00
CA ASP A 29 8.81 5.90 5.28
C ASP A 29 9.63 5.58 4.02
N GLY A 30 9.01 5.62 2.84
CA GLY A 30 9.63 5.31 1.55
C GLY A 30 9.68 3.81 1.22
N VAL A 31 9.09 2.95 2.04
CA VAL A 31 8.95 1.52 1.74
C VAL A 31 7.75 1.31 0.82
N THR A 32 7.88 0.34 -0.10
CA THR A 32 6.75 -0.18 -0.88
C THR A 32 6.42 -1.59 -0.43
N SER A 33 5.15 -1.84 -0.10
CA SER A 33 4.63 -3.19 0.19
C SER A 33 3.82 -3.72 -0.98
N VAL A 34 3.96 -5.01 -1.28
CA VAL A 34 3.22 -5.69 -2.34
C VAL A 34 2.50 -6.91 -1.76
N TYR A 35 1.18 -6.91 -1.86
CA TYR A 35 0.32 -7.98 -1.34
C TYR A 35 -0.40 -8.68 -2.48
N ARG A 36 -0.30 -10.01 -2.55
CA ARG A 36 -1.17 -10.80 -3.43
C ARG A 36 -2.58 -10.81 -2.88
N TYR A 37 -3.59 -10.75 -3.75
CA TYR A 37 -5.00 -10.75 -3.32
C TYR A 37 -5.39 -11.99 -2.52
N GLU A 38 -4.80 -13.14 -2.86
CA GLU A 38 -4.97 -14.39 -2.09
C GLU A 38 -4.59 -14.22 -0.62
N PHE A 39 -3.48 -13.53 -0.34
CA PHE A 39 -3.04 -13.27 1.03
C PHE A 39 -3.98 -12.31 1.78
N LEU A 40 -4.52 -11.30 1.08
CA LEU A 40 -5.44 -10.32 1.68
C LEU A 40 -6.84 -10.90 1.94
N ARG A 41 -7.23 -11.91 1.18
CA ARG A 41 -8.51 -12.62 1.28
C ARG A 41 -8.36 -13.87 2.15
N TRP A 42 -7.83 -13.71 3.36
CA TRP A 42 -7.78 -14.80 4.33
C TRP A 42 -9.18 -15.07 4.89
N GLU A 43 -9.69 -16.30 4.75
CA GLU A 43 -10.94 -16.79 5.37
C GLU A 43 -10.69 -17.46 6.74
#